data_AF-A0A090RU64-F1
#
_entry.id   AF-A0A090RU64-F1
#
_cell.length_a   1.000
_cell.length_b   1.000
_cell.length_c   1.000
_cell.angle_alpha   90.00
_cell.angle_beta   90.00
_cell.angle_gamma   90.00
#
_symmetry.space_group_name_H-M   'P 1'
#
loop_
_entity.id
_entity.type
_entity.pdbx_description
1 polymer ?
#
loop_
_entity_poly.entity_id
_entity_poly.type
_entity_poly.pdbx_seq_one_letter_code
_entity_poly.pdbx_strand_id
1 'polypeptide(L)'
;MTTGDCNDWDDVRATTFADIADAAIRTPQSEAISISEQYITRVLSTSAWQSEPEWQSALDKTFQALQVDNPSLEYDSWDTFKSAFIDVSATSVDTNIDGVDADGDYLWYNSSSDQWDALHYLKMDDGLIQYTPSTANLALLLDLFAENSDLSAAINTLEENKLYPYIDLVNALSPAFNSLSIEDQYRILRALRNDVSYERPFERVALSDTNSEDSINAYQAFVSLAAQNKPEGEKPTVLVMTSSSNNNYDVADFYVGIFAQTGANSVWLPIDRAYRQAVDAGRCEDLQLYHDIYAGKPHQDIYFPDYAAIKQQACEAPSSLLELIASADGLFINGGSQSRSLDSLITELGDSEEMALIRERYQEGNLLVGGSSAGTAVMTGGKLDADSNTNPMIDGGTNYDVLVGGYPSSAFVETGGLGLFTLGVTDTHFSERARETRLIKLLQQQDTRFGFGVDETTALIVKQEVGTQEESPISMSVVGAGGVYIIDMNSSSVVEEEPLWITDVKTHFLREGDILEVDVSELSYDIQFSEQSSENDIDESVSPLTNDDILYTKQDNYRYLTQQMIDGKASMAQGTSYEDAPTYSVVLKRGSQSKAVTNLDGNSSYQSIMVDITYQY
;
A
#
# COMPACT_ATOMS: atom_id res chain seq x y z
N MET A 1 12.95 -36.04 7.97
CA MET A 1 11.93 -35.68 6.99
C MET A 1 12.62 -35.54 5.65
N THR A 2 12.24 -36.35 4.67
CA THR A 2 12.79 -36.37 3.31
C THR A 2 11.73 -35.83 2.36
N THR A 3 12.16 -35.21 1.26
CA THR A 3 11.42 -34.52 0.19
C THR A 3 10.47 -35.41 -0.64
N GLY A 4 9.75 -36.33 0.00
CA GLY A 4 8.93 -37.37 -0.65
C GLY A 4 7.42 -37.20 -0.58
N ASP A 5 6.88 -36.20 0.13
CA ASP A 5 5.45 -36.15 0.49
C ASP A 5 4.66 -34.98 -0.15
N CYS A 6 5.14 -34.38 -1.25
CA CYS A 6 4.45 -33.25 -1.91
C CYS A 6 3.89 -33.52 -3.33
N ASN A 7 3.66 -34.78 -3.73
CA ASN A 7 3.29 -35.11 -5.12
C ASN A 7 1.85 -35.60 -5.36
N ASP A 8 0.93 -35.58 -4.39
CA ASP A 8 -0.42 -36.16 -4.59
C ASP A 8 -1.49 -35.12 -4.98
N TRP A 9 -1.27 -33.85 -4.65
CA TRP A 9 -2.26 -32.80 -4.88
C TRP A 9 -2.48 -32.44 -6.35
N ASP A 10 -1.41 -32.47 -7.15
CA ASP A 10 -1.44 -32.09 -8.56
C ASP A 10 -2.25 -33.11 -9.36
N ASP A 11 -2.07 -34.40 -9.03
CA ASP A 11 -2.79 -35.52 -9.64
C ASP A 11 -4.26 -35.53 -9.23
N VAL A 12 -4.58 -35.27 -7.96
CA VAL A 12 -5.97 -35.14 -7.48
C VAL A 12 -6.68 -34.00 -8.21
N ARG A 13 -6.00 -32.87 -8.47
CA ARG A 13 -6.60 -31.77 -9.21
C ARG A 13 -6.79 -32.05 -10.70
N ALA A 14 -5.74 -32.54 -11.36
CA ALA A 14 -5.78 -32.85 -12.79
C ALA A 14 -6.81 -33.93 -13.15
N THR A 15 -7.28 -34.72 -12.17
CA THR A 15 -8.24 -35.81 -12.39
C THR A 15 -9.62 -35.56 -11.78
N THR A 16 -9.71 -34.99 -10.57
CA THR A 16 -10.96 -34.92 -9.79
C THR A 16 -11.65 -33.55 -9.90
N PHE A 17 -10.88 -32.48 -10.16
CA PHE A 17 -11.40 -31.11 -10.32
C PHE A 17 -11.35 -30.61 -11.77
N ALA A 18 -10.90 -31.44 -12.73
CA ALA A 18 -10.73 -31.08 -14.14
C ALA A 18 -12.03 -30.66 -14.86
N ASP A 19 -13.19 -31.09 -14.35
CA ASP A 19 -14.50 -30.83 -14.95
C ASP A 19 -15.27 -29.67 -14.28
N ILE A 20 -14.70 -29.02 -13.27
CA ILE A 20 -15.28 -27.84 -12.62
C ILE A 20 -14.71 -26.60 -13.28
N ALA A 21 -15.33 -26.19 -14.38
CA ALA A 21 -15.02 -24.92 -15.02
C ALA A 21 -15.72 -23.77 -14.29
N ASP A 22 -14.98 -22.74 -13.87
CA ASP A 22 -15.46 -21.51 -13.20
C ASP A 22 -16.55 -20.72 -13.97
N ALA A 23 -16.98 -21.18 -15.15
CA ALA A 23 -17.68 -20.37 -16.15
C ALA A 23 -19.19 -20.67 -16.32
N ALA A 24 -19.90 -21.30 -15.38
CA ALA A 24 -21.31 -21.66 -15.61
C ALA A 24 -22.26 -21.59 -14.39
N ILE A 25 -22.98 -20.45 -14.21
CA ILE A 25 -24.47 -20.29 -14.08
C ILE A 25 -24.97 -19.21 -13.05
N ARG A 26 -25.64 -18.15 -13.57
CA ARG A 26 -26.93 -17.42 -13.20
C ARG A 26 -27.38 -17.32 -11.72
N THR A 27 -28.02 -16.29 -11.13
CA THR A 27 -28.48 -14.88 -11.34
C THR A 27 -28.66 -14.31 -9.91
N PRO A 28 -28.40 -13.03 -9.59
CA PRO A 28 -28.57 -12.52 -8.23
C PRO A 28 -30.02 -12.59 -7.74
N GLN A 29 -30.23 -13.09 -6.52
CA GLN A 29 -31.47 -12.86 -5.76
C GLN A 29 -31.15 -11.80 -4.70
N SER A 30 -32.00 -10.79 -4.56
CA SER A 30 -31.96 -9.86 -3.43
C SER A 30 -32.24 -10.64 -2.13
N GLU A 31 -31.27 -10.71 -1.22
CA GLU A 31 -31.41 -11.36 0.08
C GLU A 31 -31.67 -10.32 1.18
N ALA A 32 -32.73 -10.53 1.96
CA ALA A 32 -33.06 -9.68 3.09
C ALA A 32 -32.08 -9.95 4.25
N ILE A 33 -31.51 -8.89 4.83
CA ILE A 33 -30.62 -8.98 5.99
C ILE A 33 -31.41 -8.68 7.25
N SER A 34 -31.49 -9.68 8.13
CA SER A 34 -32.07 -9.53 9.46
C SER A 34 -30.97 -9.28 10.49
N ILE A 35 -30.83 -8.04 10.97
CA ILE A 35 -29.93 -7.69 12.08
C ILE A 35 -30.63 -7.95 13.42
N SER A 36 -31.13 -9.17 13.61
CA SER A 36 -31.76 -9.55 14.88
C SER A 36 -30.74 -9.63 16.01
N GLU A 37 -31.19 -9.45 17.26
CA GLU A 37 -30.36 -9.66 18.46
C GLU A 37 -29.74 -11.07 18.48
N GLN A 38 -30.41 -12.05 17.86
CA GLN A 38 -29.90 -13.42 17.69
C GLN A 38 -28.74 -13.47 16.68
N TYR A 39 -28.83 -12.76 15.55
CA TYR A 39 -27.76 -12.66 14.56
C TYR A 39 -26.53 -11.96 15.16
N ILE A 40 -26.72 -10.82 15.82
CA ILE A 40 -25.63 -10.09 16.49
C ILE A 40 -24.97 -10.96 17.56
N THR A 41 -25.78 -11.59 18.42
CA THR A 41 -25.25 -12.50 19.46
C THR A 41 -24.48 -13.65 18.83
N ARG A 42 -24.98 -14.24 17.75
CA ARG A 42 -24.29 -15.33 17.02
C ARG A 42 -22.95 -14.86 16.47
N VAL A 43 -22.90 -13.72 15.78
CA VAL A 43 -21.65 -13.16 15.22
C VAL A 43 -20.66 -12.84 16.34
N LEU A 44 -21.05 -12.10 17.38
CA LEU A 44 -20.15 -11.68 18.45
C LEU A 44 -19.67 -12.83 19.36
N SER A 45 -20.50 -13.87 19.56
CA SER A 45 -20.17 -14.97 20.48
C SER A 45 -19.43 -16.14 19.86
N THR A 46 -19.20 -16.14 18.54
CA THR A 46 -18.53 -17.25 17.86
C THR A 46 -17.05 -17.35 18.29
N SER A 47 -16.62 -18.58 18.57
CA SER A 47 -15.25 -18.92 18.99
C SER A 47 -14.16 -18.44 18.03
N ALA A 48 -14.44 -18.39 16.72
CA ALA A 48 -13.52 -17.90 15.69
C ALA A 48 -13.04 -16.46 15.93
N TRP A 49 -13.82 -15.62 16.61
CA TRP A 49 -13.49 -14.22 16.88
C TRP A 49 -13.00 -13.98 18.32
N GLN A 50 -13.12 -14.98 19.19
CA GLN A 50 -12.76 -14.84 20.61
C GLN A 50 -11.25 -14.72 20.85
N SER A 51 -10.43 -15.13 19.88
CA SER A 51 -8.97 -14.95 19.92
C SER A 51 -8.49 -13.57 19.45
N GLU A 52 -9.42 -12.72 19.00
CA GLU A 52 -9.15 -11.49 18.26
C GLU A 52 -9.91 -10.29 18.90
N PRO A 53 -9.46 -9.79 20.08
CA PRO A 53 -10.26 -8.91 20.94
C PRO A 53 -10.56 -7.54 20.34
N GLU A 54 -9.65 -7.02 19.51
CA GLU A 54 -9.82 -5.73 18.83
C GLU A 54 -10.96 -5.80 17.80
N TRP A 55 -11.10 -6.96 17.15
CA TRP A 55 -12.14 -7.24 16.16
C TRP A 55 -13.52 -7.41 16.78
N GLN A 56 -13.60 -8.10 17.92
CA GLN A 56 -14.85 -8.15 18.70
C GLN A 56 -15.29 -6.74 19.10
N SER A 57 -14.35 -5.88 19.51
CA SER A 57 -14.66 -4.50 19.86
C SER A 57 -15.12 -3.68 18.66
N ALA A 58 -14.53 -3.86 17.48
CA ALA A 58 -14.93 -3.17 16.25
C ALA A 58 -16.35 -3.58 15.80
N LEU A 59 -16.64 -4.88 15.74
CA LEU A 59 -17.96 -5.40 15.37
C LEU A 59 -19.04 -4.98 16.38
N ASP A 60 -18.75 -5.05 17.69
CA ASP A 60 -19.68 -4.63 18.75
C ASP A 60 -20.03 -3.14 18.65
N LYS A 61 -19.01 -2.26 18.50
CA LYS A 61 -19.23 -0.83 18.30
C LYS A 61 -20.03 -0.51 17.04
N THR A 62 -19.75 -1.24 15.95
CA THR A 62 -20.47 -1.11 14.67
C THR A 62 -21.95 -1.48 14.81
N PHE A 63 -22.26 -2.64 15.40
CA PHE A 63 -23.65 -3.04 15.63
C PHE A 63 -24.37 -2.10 16.59
N GLN A 64 -23.68 -1.61 17.64
CA GLN A 64 -24.24 -0.62 18.56
C GLN A 64 -24.61 0.69 17.85
N ALA A 65 -23.74 1.21 16.97
CA ALA A 65 -24.04 2.41 16.19
C ALA A 65 -25.30 2.23 15.32
N LEU A 66 -25.38 1.14 14.57
CA LEU A 66 -26.53 0.80 13.74
C LEU A 66 -27.84 0.63 14.52
N GLN A 67 -27.78 0.02 15.71
CA GLN A 67 -28.95 -0.21 16.56
C GLN A 67 -29.46 1.05 17.24
N VAL A 68 -28.58 2.00 17.58
CA VAL A 68 -28.96 3.30 18.18
C VAL A 68 -29.82 4.11 17.23
N ASP A 69 -29.48 4.08 15.93
CA ASP A 69 -30.25 4.80 14.92
C ASP A 69 -31.54 4.06 14.53
N ASN A 70 -31.55 2.73 14.64
CA ASN A 70 -32.59 1.89 14.04
C ASN A 70 -32.80 0.52 14.74
N PRO A 71 -33.47 0.48 15.92
CA PRO A 71 -33.47 -0.67 16.83
C PRO A 71 -34.29 -1.92 16.39
N SER A 72 -34.83 -1.95 15.18
CA SER A 72 -35.68 -3.05 14.68
C SER A 72 -35.65 -3.24 13.17
N LEU A 73 -34.62 -2.73 12.48
CA LEU A 73 -34.62 -2.71 11.01
C LEU A 73 -34.19 -4.05 10.42
N GLU A 74 -35.04 -4.56 9.54
CA GLU A 74 -34.70 -5.50 8.50
C GLU A 74 -34.33 -4.68 7.26
N TYR A 75 -33.25 -5.06 6.60
CA TYR A 75 -32.86 -4.46 5.33
C TYR A 75 -33.29 -5.40 4.21
N ASP A 76 -34.01 -4.87 3.23
CA ASP A 76 -34.51 -5.67 2.11
C ASP A 76 -33.38 -6.23 1.22
N SER A 77 -32.16 -5.69 1.36
CA SER A 77 -30.94 -6.15 0.69
C SER A 77 -29.65 -5.76 1.43
N TRP A 78 -28.53 -6.42 1.08
CA TRP A 78 -27.16 -6.02 1.46
C TRP A 78 -26.80 -4.60 1.04
N ASP A 79 -27.32 -4.12 -0.07
CA ASP A 79 -27.09 -2.74 -0.50
C ASP A 79 -27.86 -1.72 0.35
N THR A 80 -29.06 -2.08 0.81
CA THR A 80 -29.86 -1.25 1.73
C THR A 80 -29.20 -1.17 3.11
N PHE A 81 -28.63 -2.28 3.58
CA PHE A 81 -27.85 -2.34 4.81
C PHE A 81 -26.60 -1.44 4.74
N LYS A 82 -25.81 -1.58 3.66
CA LYS A 82 -24.59 -0.77 3.45
C LYS A 82 -24.90 0.72 3.42
N SER A 83 -25.94 1.12 2.68
CA SER A 83 -26.36 2.52 2.56
C SER A 83 -26.73 3.14 3.91
N ALA A 84 -27.39 2.38 4.78
CA ALA A 84 -27.72 2.83 6.14
C ALA A 84 -26.51 2.86 7.08
N PHE A 85 -25.52 1.99 6.86
CA PHE A 85 -24.30 1.92 7.66
C PHE A 85 -23.34 3.10 7.43
N ILE A 86 -23.27 3.63 6.21
CA ILE A 86 -22.29 4.68 5.86
C ILE A 86 -22.81 6.12 5.99
N ASP A 87 -24.10 6.33 6.31
CA ASP A 87 -24.74 7.64 6.50
C ASP A 87 -24.45 8.68 5.40
N VAL A 88 -24.34 8.25 4.14
CA VAL A 88 -24.17 9.15 2.99
C VAL A 88 -25.54 9.38 2.32
N SER A 89 -26.05 10.61 2.42
CA SER A 89 -27.27 10.99 1.68
C SER A 89 -26.95 11.14 0.19
N ALA A 90 -27.63 10.38 -0.68
CA ALA A 90 -27.51 10.45 -2.14
C ALA A 90 -27.78 11.85 -2.75
N THR A 91 -28.28 12.81 -1.97
CA THR A 91 -28.62 14.16 -2.46
C THR A 91 -27.44 15.14 -2.53
N SER A 92 -26.23 14.74 -2.11
CA SER A 92 -25.04 15.61 -2.07
C SER A 92 -23.99 15.31 -3.15
N VAL A 93 -24.24 14.39 -4.08
CA VAL A 93 -23.27 13.92 -5.08
C VAL A 93 -23.88 14.01 -6.48
N ASP A 94 -23.12 14.50 -7.45
CA ASP A 94 -23.53 14.51 -8.85
C ASP A 94 -23.56 13.07 -9.39
N THR A 95 -24.70 12.64 -9.90
CA THR A 95 -24.94 11.26 -10.35
C THR A 95 -24.72 11.09 -11.85
N ASN A 96 -24.12 12.08 -12.54
CA ASN A 96 -23.83 11.97 -13.96
C ASN A 96 -22.31 11.93 -14.20
N ILE A 97 -21.77 10.73 -14.44
CA ILE A 97 -20.35 10.54 -14.73
C ILE A 97 -20.21 10.24 -16.23
N ASP A 98 -19.48 11.08 -16.97
CA ASP A 98 -19.21 10.93 -18.40
C ASP A 98 -20.47 10.76 -19.30
N GLY A 99 -21.59 11.40 -18.93
CA GLY A 99 -22.84 11.33 -19.69
C GLY A 99 -23.65 10.05 -19.43
N VAL A 100 -23.26 9.25 -18.44
CA VAL A 100 -24.02 8.10 -17.94
C VAL A 100 -24.62 8.49 -16.58
N ASP A 101 -25.95 8.41 -16.46
CA ASP A 101 -26.59 8.50 -15.15
C ASP A 101 -26.18 7.26 -14.34
N ALA A 102 -25.42 7.50 -13.28
CA ALA A 102 -25.10 6.53 -12.25
C ALA A 102 -26.39 6.27 -11.45
N ASP A 103 -27.12 5.22 -11.84
CA ASP A 103 -28.32 4.77 -11.12
C ASP A 103 -27.95 4.46 -9.66
N GLY A 104 -28.83 4.79 -8.70
CA GLY A 104 -28.53 4.97 -7.27
C GLY A 104 -27.98 3.78 -6.45
N ASP A 105 -27.37 2.78 -7.07
CA ASP A 105 -26.73 1.61 -6.48
C ASP A 105 -25.21 1.81 -6.20
N TYR A 106 -24.66 3.01 -6.42
CA TYR A 106 -23.26 3.31 -6.17
C TYR A 106 -23.03 3.77 -4.72
N LEU A 107 -22.15 3.06 -4.01
CA LEU A 107 -21.73 3.41 -2.66
C LEU A 107 -20.52 4.35 -2.74
N TRP A 108 -20.71 5.58 -2.29
CA TRP A 108 -19.66 6.58 -2.20
C TRP A 108 -19.01 6.50 -0.81
N TYR A 109 -17.73 6.11 -0.75
CA TYR A 109 -17.01 5.97 0.52
C TYR A 109 -15.91 7.02 0.64
N ASN A 110 -15.79 7.60 1.83
CA ASN A 110 -14.54 8.11 2.37
C ASN A 110 -14.09 7.12 3.45
N SER A 111 -13.61 5.93 3.07
CA SER A 111 -13.40 4.86 4.05
C SER A 111 -11.99 4.87 4.63
N SER A 112 -11.90 4.95 5.96
CA SER A 112 -10.80 4.35 6.71
C SER A 112 -10.84 2.82 6.58
N SER A 113 -9.70 2.16 6.78
CA SER A 113 -9.57 0.69 6.76
C SER A 113 -10.59 -0.02 7.65
N ASP A 114 -10.90 0.55 8.81
CA ASP A 114 -11.58 -0.16 9.91
C ASP A 114 -13.09 -0.36 9.65
N GLN A 115 -13.76 0.60 8.99
CA GLN A 115 -15.17 0.46 8.58
C GLN A 115 -15.31 -0.56 7.44
N TRP A 116 -14.31 -0.59 6.56
CA TRP A 116 -14.25 -1.52 5.45
C TRP A 116 -14.02 -2.95 5.96
N ASP A 117 -13.13 -3.15 6.94
CA ASP A 117 -12.89 -4.44 7.56
C ASP A 117 -14.13 -4.96 8.32
N ALA A 118 -14.89 -4.10 9.01
CA ALA A 118 -16.14 -4.48 9.67
C ALA A 118 -17.24 -4.93 8.69
N LEU A 119 -17.42 -4.20 7.57
CA LEU A 119 -18.30 -4.59 6.45
C LEU A 119 -17.87 -5.92 5.81
N HIS A 120 -16.56 -6.19 5.79
CA HIS A 120 -15.99 -7.36 5.14
C HIS A 120 -16.25 -8.68 5.86
N TYR A 121 -16.30 -8.69 7.19
CA TYR A 121 -16.59 -9.92 7.93
C TYR A 121 -18.07 -10.26 7.96
N LEU A 122 -18.93 -9.25 7.93
CA LEU A 122 -20.35 -9.46 7.64
C LEU A 122 -20.55 -10.09 6.26
N LYS A 123 -19.66 -9.78 5.31
CA LYS A 123 -19.65 -10.39 3.97
C LYS A 123 -19.35 -11.90 3.98
N MET A 124 -18.60 -12.42 4.95
CA MET A 124 -18.33 -13.88 5.03
C MET A 124 -19.56 -14.70 5.46
N ASP A 125 -20.57 -14.06 6.05
CA ASP A 125 -21.85 -14.66 6.43
C ASP A 125 -23.02 -13.95 5.70
N ASP A 126 -22.76 -13.36 4.52
CA ASP A 126 -23.75 -12.58 3.75
C ASP A 126 -24.80 -13.42 3.05
N GLY A 127 -24.70 -14.75 3.13
CA GLY A 127 -25.62 -15.69 2.51
C GLY A 127 -25.32 -15.98 1.03
N LEU A 128 -24.41 -15.21 0.39
CA LEU A 128 -23.99 -15.42 -0.99
C LEU A 128 -23.22 -16.74 -1.11
N ILE A 129 -22.22 -16.91 -0.23
CA ILE A 129 -21.42 -18.12 -0.16
C ILE A 129 -21.99 -19.03 0.92
N GLN A 130 -22.46 -20.19 0.49
CA GLN A 130 -22.99 -21.24 1.37
C GLN A 130 -22.22 -22.52 1.12
N TYR A 131 -22.02 -23.29 2.18
CA TYR A 131 -21.24 -24.51 2.12
C TYR A 131 -22.16 -25.72 2.07
N THR A 132 -22.11 -26.45 0.96
CA THR A 132 -22.96 -27.61 0.69
C THR A 132 -22.10 -28.87 0.57
N PRO A 133 -22.08 -29.72 1.60
CA PRO A 133 -21.42 -31.02 1.52
C PRO A 133 -22.09 -31.91 0.47
N SER A 134 -21.28 -32.60 -0.32
CA SER A 134 -21.68 -33.62 -1.27
C SER A 134 -20.86 -34.88 -1.03
N THR A 135 -21.34 -36.04 -1.50
CA THR A 135 -20.53 -37.27 -1.45
C THR A 135 -19.12 -37.06 -2.01
N ALA A 136 -18.98 -36.29 -3.10
CA ALA A 136 -17.70 -36.07 -3.77
C ALA A 136 -16.74 -35.22 -2.93
N ASN A 137 -17.16 -34.03 -2.46
CA ASN A 137 -16.27 -33.15 -1.71
C ASN A 137 -15.97 -33.69 -0.30
N LEU A 138 -16.89 -34.41 0.34
CA LEU A 138 -16.65 -35.06 1.62
C LEU A 138 -15.61 -36.18 1.49
N ALA A 139 -15.72 -37.01 0.46
CA ALA A 139 -14.74 -38.08 0.20
C ALA A 139 -13.34 -37.50 -0.03
N LEU A 140 -13.24 -36.41 -0.81
CA LEU A 140 -11.98 -35.69 -1.00
C LEU A 140 -11.40 -35.20 0.33
N LEU A 141 -12.19 -34.47 1.12
CA LEU A 141 -11.69 -33.87 2.36
C LEU A 141 -11.23 -34.93 3.36
N LEU A 142 -11.91 -36.08 3.42
CA LEU A 142 -11.51 -37.20 4.26
C LEU A 142 -10.22 -37.88 3.79
N ASP A 143 -9.97 -37.91 2.49
CA ASP A 143 -8.72 -38.42 1.92
C ASP A 143 -7.56 -37.46 2.20
N LEU A 144 -7.76 -36.18 1.90
CA LEU A 144 -6.81 -35.10 2.13
C LEU A 144 -6.37 -35.00 3.59
N PHE A 145 -7.34 -35.05 4.51
CA PHE A 145 -7.09 -34.90 5.94
C PHE A 145 -7.10 -36.23 6.69
N ALA A 146 -6.75 -37.34 6.02
CA ALA A 146 -6.78 -38.68 6.58
C ALA A 146 -5.92 -38.82 7.85
N GLU A 147 -4.84 -38.06 7.96
CA GLU A 147 -3.95 -38.05 9.13
C GLU A 147 -4.51 -37.21 10.31
N ASN A 148 -5.52 -36.38 10.07
CA ASN A 148 -6.19 -35.57 11.09
C ASN A 148 -7.49 -36.24 11.52
N SER A 149 -7.41 -37.13 12.52
CA SER A 149 -8.55 -37.92 12.99
C SER A 149 -9.68 -37.06 13.57
N ASP A 150 -9.36 -35.95 14.21
CA ASP A 150 -10.34 -35.07 14.84
C ASP A 150 -11.13 -34.30 13.78
N LEU A 151 -10.44 -33.78 12.75
CA LEU A 151 -11.09 -33.14 11.62
C LEU A 151 -11.90 -34.15 10.81
N SER A 152 -11.35 -35.34 10.54
CA SER A 152 -12.07 -36.40 9.84
C SER A 152 -13.36 -36.80 10.57
N ALA A 153 -13.31 -36.89 11.91
CA ALA A 153 -14.51 -37.15 12.71
C ALA A 153 -15.54 -36.01 12.57
N ALA A 154 -15.08 -34.75 12.57
CA ALA A 154 -15.95 -33.59 12.41
C ALA A 154 -16.59 -33.50 11.01
N ILE A 155 -15.82 -33.75 9.94
CA ILE A 155 -16.31 -33.79 8.55
C ILE A 155 -17.43 -34.84 8.41
N ASN A 156 -17.28 -36.01 9.04
CA ASN A 156 -18.30 -37.06 9.03
C ASN A 156 -19.61 -36.67 9.74
N THR A 157 -19.65 -35.55 10.48
CA THR A 157 -20.90 -35.03 11.07
C THR A 157 -21.69 -34.13 10.13
N LEU A 158 -21.08 -33.68 9.03
CA LEU A 158 -21.75 -32.84 8.04
C LEU A 158 -22.84 -33.63 7.31
N GLU A 159 -24.01 -33.02 7.18
CA GLU A 159 -25.14 -33.62 6.46
C GLU A 159 -25.01 -33.34 4.96
N GLU A 160 -25.07 -34.38 4.15
CA GLU A 160 -25.03 -34.25 2.69
C GLU A 160 -26.21 -33.40 2.16
N ASN A 161 -25.94 -32.51 1.22
CA ASN A 161 -26.87 -31.56 0.60
C ASN A 161 -27.50 -30.54 1.56
N LYS A 162 -27.03 -30.46 2.82
CA LYS A 162 -27.44 -29.40 3.74
C LYS A 162 -26.64 -28.13 3.43
N LEU A 163 -27.34 -27.00 3.35
CA LEU A 163 -26.73 -25.69 3.23
C LEU A 163 -26.26 -25.24 4.62
N TYR A 164 -24.98 -24.95 4.74
CA TYR A 164 -24.40 -24.35 5.92
C TYR A 164 -23.98 -22.90 5.60
N PRO A 165 -24.51 -21.89 6.34
CA PRO A 165 -23.82 -20.62 6.48
C PRO A 165 -22.39 -20.84 7.02
N TYR A 166 -21.48 -19.91 6.75
CA TYR A 166 -20.08 -19.99 7.22
C TYR A 166 -20.00 -20.34 8.70
N ILE A 167 -20.79 -19.64 9.52
CA ILE A 167 -20.76 -19.79 10.96
C ILE A 167 -21.22 -21.17 11.43
N ASP A 168 -22.23 -21.73 10.78
CA ASP A 168 -22.77 -23.03 11.12
C ASP A 168 -21.83 -24.16 10.68
N LEU A 169 -21.13 -23.98 9.55
CA LEU A 169 -20.09 -24.89 9.10
C LEU A 169 -18.93 -24.91 10.11
N VAL A 170 -18.39 -23.73 10.47
CA VAL A 170 -17.27 -23.62 11.41
C VAL A 170 -17.64 -24.22 12.77
N ASN A 171 -18.86 -23.98 13.25
CA ASN A 171 -19.36 -24.57 14.48
C ASN A 171 -19.46 -26.10 14.40
N ALA A 172 -19.92 -26.64 13.27
CA ALA A 172 -19.99 -28.09 13.06
C ALA A 172 -18.59 -28.75 13.01
N LEU A 173 -17.60 -28.01 12.50
CA LEU A 173 -16.21 -28.51 12.37
C LEU A 173 -15.31 -28.18 13.57
N SER A 174 -15.79 -27.38 14.52
CA SER A 174 -15.04 -26.98 15.72
C SER A 174 -14.93 -28.13 16.74
N PRO A 175 -13.81 -28.21 17.50
CA PRO A 175 -12.67 -27.29 17.50
C PRO A 175 -11.61 -27.58 16.42
N ALA A 176 -11.75 -28.70 15.70
CA ALA A 176 -10.73 -29.18 14.77
C ALA A 176 -10.40 -28.14 13.68
N PHE A 177 -11.43 -27.51 13.09
CA PHE A 177 -11.25 -26.43 12.10
C PHE A 177 -10.37 -25.29 12.60
N ASN A 178 -10.63 -24.79 13.82
CA ASN A 178 -9.89 -23.65 14.40
C ASN A 178 -8.43 -23.98 14.73
N SER A 179 -8.07 -25.26 14.78
CA SER A 179 -6.68 -25.71 15.01
C SER A 179 -5.87 -25.86 13.72
N LEU A 180 -6.52 -25.74 12.56
CA LEU A 180 -5.87 -25.88 11.25
C LEU A 180 -5.09 -24.62 10.87
N SER A 181 -4.12 -24.81 9.96
CA SER A 181 -3.50 -23.70 9.24
C SER A 181 -4.55 -22.91 8.45
N ILE A 182 -4.29 -21.63 8.16
CA ILE A 182 -5.21 -20.81 7.36
C ILE A 182 -5.42 -21.40 5.95
N GLU A 183 -4.38 -22.00 5.39
CA GLU A 183 -4.44 -22.68 4.10
C GLU A 183 -5.43 -23.85 4.13
N ASP A 184 -5.32 -24.72 5.13
CA ASP A 184 -6.21 -25.88 5.27
C ASP A 184 -7.66 -25.47 5.56
N GLN A 185 -7.86 -24.42 6.37
CA GLN A 185 -9.17 -23.83 6.57
C GLN A 185 -9.77 -23.41 5.23
N TYR A 186 -9.02 -22.69 4.40
CA TYR A 186 -9.51 -22.20 3.10
C TYR A 186 -9.69 -23.32 2.07
N ARG A 187 -8.87 -24.38 2.11
CA ARG A 187 -9.09 -25.58 1.30
C ARG A 187 -10.44 -26.23 1.61
N ILE A 188 -10.81 -26.35 2.88
CA ILE A 188 -12.13 -26.88 3.29
C ILE A 188 -13.26 -25.97 2.78
N LEU A 189 -13.15 -24.66 3.00
CA LEU A 189 -14.15 -23.70 2.56
C LEU A 189 -14.32 -23.76 1.03
N ARG A 190 -13.23 -23.80 0.26
CA ARG A 190 -13.27 -23.87 -1.22
C ARG A 190 -13.85 -25.19 -1.72
N ALA A 191 -13.62 -26.31 -1.02
CA ALA A 191 -14.19 -27.60 -1.41
C ALA A 191 -15.70 -27.70 -1.15
N LEU A 192 -16.20 -26.98 -0.14
CA LEU A 192 -17.60 -27.04 0.28
C LEU A 192 -18.46 -25.92 -0.29
N ARG A 193 -17.90 -24.83 -0.81
CA ARG A 193 -18.67 -23.68 -1.32
C ARG A 193 -19.63 -24.09 -2.44
N ASN A 194 -20.76 -23.41 -2.51
CA ASN A 194 -21.65 -23.41 -3.65
C ASN A 194 -21.00 -22.74 -4.87
N ASP A 195 -21.52 -23.06 -6.06
CA ASP A 195 -21.22 -22.29 -7.26
C ASP A 195 -22.09 -21.03 -7.28
N VAL A 196 -21.44 -19.86 -7.42
CA VAL A 196 -22.06 -18.54 -7.24
C VAL A 196 -21.74 -17.67 -8.44
N SER A 197 -22.79 -17.21 -9.13
CA SER A 197 -22.68 -16.11 -10.09
C SER A 197 -22.92 -14.78 -9.38
N TYR A 198 -21.85 -14.04 -9.11
CA TYR A 198 -21.89 -12.71 -8.51
C TYR A 198 -21.56 -11.63 -9.54
N GLU A 199 -22.41 -10.60 -9.62
CA GLU A 199 -22.09 -9.37 -10.35
C GLU A 199 -21.61 -8.35 -9.32
N ARG A 200 -20.32 -8.06 -9.35
CA ARG A 200 -19.73 -7.13 -8.38
C ARG A 200 -20.07 -5.68 -8.73
N PRO A 201 -20.23 -4.80 -7.74
CA PRO A 201 -20.21 -3.37 -8.00
C PRO A 201 -18.87 -2.97 -8.62
N PHE A 202 -18.92 -2.09 -9.61
CA PHE A 202 -17.74 -1.51 -10.26
C PHE A 202 -17.46 -0.14 -9.64
N GLU A 203 -16.24 0.07 -9.17
CA GLU A 203 -15.84 1.38 -8.65
C GLU A 203 -15.54 2.33 -9.81
N ARG A 204 -16.13 3.52 -9.77
CA ARG A 204 -15.88 4.56 -10.77
C ARG A 204 -15.16 5.73 -10.12
N VAL A 205 -14.14 6.20 -10.80
CA VAL A 205 -13.46 7.44 -10.47
C VAL A 205 -14.27 8.60 -11.06
N ALA A 206 -14.23 9.76 -10.43
CA ALA A 206 -14.75 11.02 -10.98
C ALA A 206 -13.70 12.11 -10.75
N LEU A 207 -12.65 12.13 -11.58
CA LEU A 207 -11.54 13.10 -11.42
C LEU A 207 -12.01 14.55 -11.52
N SER A 208 -13.07 14.84 -12.27
CA SER A 208 -13.63 16.19 -12.36
C SER A 208 -14.21 16.70 -11.03
N ASP A 209 -14.54 15.78 -10.12
CA ASP A 209 -15.30 16.06 -8.90
C ASP A 209 -14.40 16.02 -7.65
N THR A 210 -13.10 15.77 -7.84
CA THR A 210 -12.14 15.83 -6.74
C THR A 210 -11.95 17.27 -6.25
N ASN A 211 -11.78 17.41 -4.94
CA ASN A 211 -11.45 18.70 -4.31
C ASN A 211 -9.95 18.99 -4.30
N SER A 212 -9.11 18.04 -4.76
CA SER A 212 -7.65 18.15 -4.76
C SER A 212 -7.11 18.32 -6.18
N GLU A 213 -6.90 19.57 -6.60
CA GLU A 213 -6.27 19.90 -7.89
C GLU A 213 -4.82 19.38 -7.94
N ASP A 214 -4.10 19.45 -6.83
CA ASP A 214 -2.72 18.97 -6.71
C ASP A 214 -2.60 17.45 -6.95
N SER A 215 -3.56 16.66 -6.46
CA SER A 215 -3.61 15.23 -6.77
C SER A 215 -3.80 14.98 -8.27
N ILE A 216 -4.68 15.74 -8.92
CA ILE A 216 -4.89 15.63 -10.37
C ILE A 216 -3.58 15.95 -11.11
N ASN A 217 -2.92 17.05 -10.73
CA ASN A 217 -1.68 17.52 -11.35
C ASN A 217 -0.58 16.46 -11.27
N ALA A 218 -0.45 15.77 -10.13
CA ALA A 218 0.53 14.69 -9.97
C ALA A 218 0.26 13.51 -10.93
N TYR A 219 -0.99 13.04 -11.04
CA TYR A 219 -1.33 11.94 -11.96
C TYR A 219 -1.21 12.37 -13.43
N GLN A 220 -1.61 13.60 -13.77
CA GLN A 220 -1.45 14.15 -15.11
C GLN A 220 0.03 14.31 -15.49
N ALA A 221 0.89 14.71 -14.55
CA ALA A 221 2.33 14.77 -14.75
C ALA A 221 2.89 13.38 -15.09
N PHE A 222 2.49 12.34 -14.36
CA PHE A 222 2.89 10.96 -14.66
C PHE A 222 2.49 10.53 -16.08
N VAL A 223 1.22 10.72 -16.47
CA VAL A 223 0.73 10.37 -17.81
C VAL A 223 1.45 11.18 -18.89
N SER A 224 1.68 12.47 -18.65
CA SER A 224 2.38 13.35 -19.59
C SER A 224 3.84 12.93 -19.80
N LEU A 225 4.51 12.47 -18.73
CA LEU A 225 5.87 11.93 -18.81
C LEU A 225 5.89 10.58 -19.53
N ALA A 226 4.96 9.67 -19.23
CA ALA A 226 4.85 8.38 -19.93
C ALA A 226 4.60 8.57 -21.44
N ALA A 227 3.81 9.58 -21.83
CA ALA A 227 3.55 9.91 -23.22
C ALA A 227 4.79 10.34 -24.02
N GLN A 228 5.90 10.71 -23.38
CA GLN A 228 7.13 11.09 -24.08
C GLN A 228 7.78 9.89 -24.81
N ASN A 229 7.43 8.67 -24.42
CA ASN A 229 7.86 7.44 -25.10
C ASN A 229 7.04 7.14 -26.36
N LYS A 230 6.06 7.99 -26.69
CA LYS A 230 5.10 7.78 -27.78
C LYS A 230 5.17 8.89 -28.84
N PRO A 231 4.75 8.61 -30.08
CA PRO A 231 4.50 9.64 -31.07
C PRO A 231 3.48 10.67 -30.55
N GLU A 232 3.67 11.92 -30.95
CA GLU A 232 2.80 13.03 -30.53
C GLU A 232 1.31 12.73 -30.85
N GLY A 233 0.46 12.84 -29.83
CA GLY A 233 -0.99 12.61 -29.94
C GLY A 233 -1.45 11.17 -29.69
N GLU A 234 -0.53 10.22 -29.48
CA GLU A 234 -0.89 8.87 -29.01
C GLU A 234 -1.05 8.84 -27.48
N LYS A 235 -2.01 8.05 -26.99
CA LYS A 235 -2.16 7.79 -25.56
C LYS A 235 -1.07 6.80 -25.10
N PRO A 236 -0.36 7.07 -23.99
CA PRO A 236 0.56 6.10 -23.42
C PRO A 236 -0.20 4.92 -22.83
N THR A 237 0.40 3.73 -22.90
CA THR A 237 -0.06 2.57 -22.15
C THR A 237 0.54 2.61 -20.75
N VAL A 238 -0.32 2.71 -19.73
CA VAL A 238 0.08 2.70 -18.32
C VAL A 238 -0.36 1.39 -17.69
N LEU A 239 0.60 0.60 -17.23
CA LEU A 239 0.36 -0.57 -16.41
C LEU A 239 0.17 -0.13 -14.95
N VAL A 240 -0.87 -0.67 -14.32
CA VAL A 240 -1.22 -0.39 -12.93
C VAL A 240 -1.01 -1.66 -12.12
N MET A 241 -0.06 -1.65 -11.21
CA MET A 241 0.27 -2.76 -10.34
C MET A 241 -0.26 -2.49 -8.93
N THR A 242 -1.19 -3.32 -8.47
CA THR A 242 -1.87 -3.18 -7.18
C THR A 242 -1.31 -4.09 -6.08
N SER A 243 -0.07 -4.56 -6.26
CA SER A 243 0.61 -5.54 -5.40
C SER A 243 0.87 -5.08 -3.96
N SER A 244 0.86 -3.77 -3.69
CA SER A 244 1.05 -3.27 -2.33
C SER A 244 -0.19 -3.48 -1.46
N SER A 245 -1.37 -3.60 -2.06
CA SER A 245 -2.61 -3.87 -1.33
C SER A 245 -2.66 -5.30 -0.78
N ASN A 246 -3.49 -5.51 0.24
CA ASN A 246 -3.63 -6.84 0.83
C ASN A 246 -4.45 -7.77 -0.06
N ASN A 247 -5.65 -7.32 -0.43
CA ASN A 247 -6.37 -7.80 -1.61
C ASN A 247 -5.97 -6.84 -2.75
N ASN A 248 -5.53 -7.34 -3.89
CA ASN A 248 -5.11 -6.49 -5.00
C ASN A 248 -6.24 -6.22 -6.01
N TYR A 249 -7.36 -6.95 -5.93
CA TYR A 249 -8.53 -6.77 -6.80
C TYR A 249 -9.38 -5.56 -6.42
N ASP A 250 -9.47 -5.27 -5.12
CA ASP A 250 -10.36 -4.25 -4.56
C ASP A 250 -10.04 -2.83 -5.04
N VAL A 251 -8.77 -2.50 -5.24
CA VAL A 251 -8.29 -1.18 -5.66
C VAL A 251 -8.03 -1.08 -7.17
N ALA A 252 -8.19 -2.17 -7.92
CA ALA A 252 -7.82 -2.20 -9.34
C ALA A 252 -8.68 -1.23 -10.17
N ASP A 253 -10.00 -1.20 -9.94
CA ASP A 253 -10.92 -0.27 -10.60
C ASP A 253 -10.52 1.20 -10.38
N PHE A 254 -10.22 1.57 -9.13
CA PHE A 254 -9.81 2.91 -8.76
C PHE A 254 -8.56 3.37 -9.52
N TYR A 255 -7.46 2.62 -9.42
CA TYR A 255 -6.21 3.04 -10.07
C TYR A 255 -6.29 2.96 -11.60
N VAL A 256 -6.94 1.93 -12.15
CA VAL A 256 -7.15 1.85 -13.60
C VAL A 256 -7.97 3.04 -14.09
N GLY A 257 -9.03 3.39 -13.36
CA GLY A 257 -9.92 4.51 -13.64
C GLY A 257 -9.20 5.87 -13.59
N ILE A 258 -8.35 6.11 -12.59
CA ILE A 258 -7.57 7.37 -12.49
C ILE A 258 -6.70 7.56 -13.73
N PHE A 259 -5.93 6.55 -14.14
CA PHE A 259 -5.04 6.68 -15.30
C PHE A 259 -5.80 6.77 -16.62
N ALA A 260 -6.94 6.09 -16.72
CA ALA A 260 -7.82 6.24 -17.88
C ALA A 260 -8.38 7.67 -18.01
N GLN A 261 -8.83 8.28 -16.91
CA GLN A 261 -9.39 9.63 -16.92
C GLN A 261 -8.33 10.73 -17.06
N THR A 262 -7.09 10.48 -16.63
CA THR A 262 -5.94 11.38 -16.90
C THR A 262 -5.39 11.24 -18.32
N GLY A 263 -5.93 10.32 -19.14
CA GLY A 263 -5.70 10.28 -20.59
C GLY A 263 -4.85 9.11 -21.09
N ALA A 264 -4.47 8.15 -20.23
CA ALA A 264 -3.74 6.95 -20.64
C ALA A 264 -4.65 5.83 -21.15
N ASN A 265 -4.06 4.87 -21.87
CA ASN A 265 -4.61 3.52 -21.99
C ASN A 265 -4.18 2.74 -20.75
N SER A 266 -5.03 2.73 -19.73
CA SER A 266 -4.72 2.10 -18.44
C SER A 266 -5.05 0.60 -18.46
N VAL A 267 -4.13 -0.23 -18.01
CA VAL A 267 -4.27 -1.69 -17.96
C VAL A 267 -3.79 -2.20 -16.60
N TRP A 268 -4.59 -3.03 -15.95
CA TRP A 268 -4.17 -3.66 -14.70
C TRP A 268 -3.12 -4.74 -14.95
N LEU A 269 -2.05 -4.73 -14.15
CA LEU A 269 -0.96 -5.70 -14.18
C LEU A 269 -1.15 -6.70 -13.01
N PRO A 270 -1.55 -7.95 -13.29
CA PRO A 270 -1.99 -8.91 -12.26
C PRO A 270 -0.84 -9.60 -11.50
N ILE A 271 0.23 -8.86 -11.17
CA ILE A 271 1.36 -9.35 -10.38
C ILE A 271 1.13 -9.03 -8.90
N ASP A 272 1.24 -10.04 -8.05
CA ASP A 272 1.31 -9.92 -6.59
C ASP A 272 2.01 -11.16 -6.01
N ARG A 273 2.06 -11.28 -4.67
CA ARG A 273 2.68 -12.43 -3.99
C ARG A 273 2.02 -13.76 -4.32
N ALA A 274 0.70 -13.78 -4.52
CA ALA A 274 -0.01 -15.00 -4.88
C ALA A 274 0.34 -15.46 -6.30
N TYR A 275 0.40 -14.52 -7.25
CA TYR A 275 0.90 -14.77 -8.59
C TYR A 275 2.33 -15.31 -8.55
N ARG A 276 3.22 -14.61 -7.82
CA ARG A 276 4.62 -15.01 -7.69
C ARG A 276 4.76 -16.42 -7.14
N GLN A 277 4.12 -16.70 -6.01
CA GLN A 277 4.14 -18.02 -5.38
C GLN A 277 3.62 -19.11 -6.34
N ALA A 278 2.51 -18.84 -7.05
CA ALA A 278 1.93 -19.80 -7.99
C ALA A 278 2.85 -20.08 -9.18
N VAL A 279 3.44 -19.05 -9.78
CA VAL A 279 4.36 -19.19 -10.92
C VAL A 279 5.64 -19.90 -10.51
N ASP A 280 6.27 -19.49 -9.40
CA ASP A 280 7.53 -20.08 -8.94
C ASP A 280 7.36 -21.55 -8.54
N ALA A 281 6.20 -21.90 -7.98
CA ALA A 281 5.85 -23.29 -7.64
C ALA A 281 5.38 -24.11 -8.85
N GLY A 282 5.05 -23.48 -9.99
CA GLY A 282 4.37 -24.13 -11.11
C GLY A 282 2.96 -24.61 -10.75
N ARG A 283 2.31 -23.92 -9.80
CA ARG A 283 1.02 -24.25 -9.17
C ARG A 283 -0.02 -23.17 -9.46
N CYS A 284 -0.16 -22.76 -10.73
CA CYS A 284 -1.14 -21.73 -11.15
C CYS A 284 -2.57 -22.07 -10.81
N GLU A 285 -2.80 -23.35 -10.63
CA GLU A 285 -4.08 -23.86 -10.28
C GLU A 285 -4.40 -23.47 -8.80
N ASP A 286 -3.42 -23.38 -7.91
CA ASP A 286 -3.61 -22.94 -6.51
C ASP A 286 -3.61 -21.41 -6.34
N LEU A 287 -3.49 -20.65 -7.44
CA LEU A 287 -3.39 -19.19 -7.45
C LEU A 287 -4.48 -18.48 -6.63
N GLN A 288 -5.73 -18.88 -6.80
CA GLN A 288 -6.84 -18.23 -6.07
C GLN A 288 -6.82 -18.58 -4.58
N LEU A 289 -6.34 -19.76 -4.20
CA LEU A 289 -6.13 -20.11 -2.79
C LEU A 289 -4.99 -19.27 -2.19
N TYR A 290 -3.87 -19.12 -2.88
CA TYR A 290 -2.78 -18.25 -2.42
C TYR A 290 -3.23 -16.80 -2.30
N HIS A 291 -4.01 -16.32 -3.26
CA HIS A 291 -4.57 -14.97 -3.19
C HIS A 291 -5.50 -14.81 -1.99
N ASP A 292 -6.40 -15.78 -1.74
CA ASP A 292 -7.25 -15.76 -0.56
C ASP A 292 -6.44 -15.69 0.74
N ILE A 293 -5.39 -16.51 0.86
CA ILE A 293 -4.50 -16.55 2.04
C ILE A 293 -3.82 -15.21 2.26
N TYR A 294 -3.22 -14.63 1.21
CA TYR A 294 -2.55 -13.33 1.32
C TYR A 294 -3.53 -12.18 1.55
N ALA A 295 -4.73 -12.24 0.99
CA ALA A 295 -5.80 -11.30 1.25
C ALA A 295 -6.40 -11.47 2.66
N GLY A 296 -6.12 -12.59 3.33
CA GLY A 296 -6.73 -12.97 4.61
C GLY A 296 -8.23 -13.23 4.51
N LYS A 297 -8.73 -13.55 3.32
CA LYS A 297 -10.16 -13.67 3.02
C LYS A 297 -10.39 -14.79 1.98
N PRO A 298 -11.25 -15.79 2.23
CA PRO A 298 -11.56 -16.80 1.24
C PRO A 298 -12.41 -16.24 0.10
N HIS A 299 -12.37 -16.92 -1.04
CA HIS A 299 -13.27 -16.75 -2.18
C HIS A 299 -13.24 -15.38 -2.86
N GLN A 300 -12.08 -14.71 -2.88
CA GLN A 300 -11.98 -13.43 -3.59
C GLN A 300 -12.24 -13.58 -5.08
N ASP A 301 -12.00 -14.77 -5.64
CA ASP A 301 -12.36 -15.13 -7.01
C ASP A 301 -13.86 -15.03 -7.32
N ILE A 302 -14.73 -15.19 -6.32
CA ILE A 302 -16.19 -15.02 -6.50
C ILE A 302 -16.57 -13.54 -6.46
N TYR A 303 -15.93 -12.76 -5.59
CA TYR A 303 -16.22 -11.33 -5.44
C TYR A 303 -15.62 -10.46 -6.55
N PHE A 304 -14.53 -10.93 -7.16
CA PHE A 304 -13.80 -10.25 -8.23
C PHE A 304 -13.52 -11.20 -9.41
N PRO A 305 -14.57 -11.77 -10.04
CA PRO A 305 -14.42 -12.84 -11.02
C PRO A 305 -13.70 -12.40 -12.30
N ASP A 306 -13.84 -11.13 -12.68
CA ASP A 306 -13.14 -10.51 -13.79
C ASP A 306 -11.62 -10.45 -13.55
N TYR A 307 -11.20 -9.92 -12.40
CA TYR A 307 -9.78 -9.81 -12.06
C TYR A 307 -9.14 -11.16 -11.74
N ALA A 308 -9.88 -12.06 -11.09
CA ALA A 308 -9.42 -13.42 -10.85
C ALA A 308 -9.15 -14.17 -12.17
N ALA A 309 -10.03 -14.03 -13.16
CA ALA A 309 -9.85 -14.63 -14.48
C ALA A 309 -8.63 -14.07 -15.23
N ILE A 310 -8.43 -12.75 -15.20
CA ILE A 310 -7.25 -12.10 -15.81
C ILE A 310 -5.97 -12.63 -15.16
N LYS A 311 -5.94 -12.71 -13.83
CA LYS A 311 -4.78 -13.22 -13.09
C LYS A 311 -4.52 -14.70 -13.34
N GLN A 312 -5.58 -15.51 -13.41
CA GLN A 312 -5.49 -16.93 -13.74
C GLN A 312 -4.85 -17.13 -15.12
N GLN A 313 -5.31 -16.39 -16.13
CA GLN A 313 -4.74 -16.41 -17.47
C GLN A 313 -3.28 -15.98 -17.47
N ALA A 314 -2.92 -14.94 -16.72
CA ALA A 314 -1.55 -14.47 -16.61
C ALA A 314 -0.62 -15.53 -15.98
N CYS A 315 -1.11 -16.30 -15.01
CA CYS A 315 -0.34 -17.38 -14.40
C CYS A 315 -0.14 -18.54 -15.39
N GLU A 316 -1.22 -18.98 -16.05
CA GLU A 316 -1.18 -20.11 -16.99
C GLU A 316 -0.38 -19.79 -18.27
N ALA A 317 -0.28 -18.50 -18.63
CA ALA A 317 0.47 -18.02 -19.78
C ALA A 317 1.29 -16.74 -19.45
N PRO A 318 2.40 -16.86 -18.70
CA PRO A 318 3.22 -15.72 -18.27
C PRO A 318 3.79 -14.89 -19.43
N SER A 319 3.94 -15.47 -20.62
CA SER A 319 4.38 -14.74 -21.80
C SER A 319 3.47 -13.56 -22.17
N SER A 320 2.16 -13.66 -21.90
CA SER A 320 1.22 -12.56 -22.13
C SER A 320 1.50 -11.34 -21.23
N LEU A 321 1.98 -11.60 -20.02
CA LEU A 321 2.36 -10.57 -19.06
C LEU A 321 3.65 -9.86 -19.48
N LEU A 322 4.64 -10.62 -19.95
CA LEU A 322 5.87 -10.08 -20.51
C LEU A 322 5.59 -9.22 -21.76
N GLU A 323 4.63 -9.61 -22.60
CA GLU A 323 4.19 -8.78 -23.75
C GLU A 323 3.53 -7.46 -23.30
N LEU A 324 2.74 -7.48 -22.23
CA LEU A 324 2.18 -6.27 -21.64
C LEU A 324 3.30 -5.34 -21.13
N ILE A 325 4.25 -5.87 -20.38
CA ILE A 325 5.41 -5.10 -19.87
C ILE A 325 6.24 -4.55 -21.04
N ALA A 326 6.50 -5.37 -22.07
CA ALA A 326 7.27 -5.01 -23.26
C ALA A 326 6.64 -3.91 -24.13
N SER A 327 5.34 -3.67 -23.97
CA SER A 327 4.60 -2.65 -24.74
C SER A 327 4.14 -1.45 -23.91
N ALA A 328 4.47 -1.44 -22.60
CA ALA A 328 4.10 -0.38 -21.69
C ALA A 328 5.01 0.86 -21.80
N ASP A 329 4.40 2.03 -21.63
CA ASP A 329 5.09 3.32 -21.57
C ASP A 329 5.28 3.80 -20.13
N GLY A 330 4.39 3.39 -19.23
CA GLY A 330 4.47 3.63 -17.79
C GLY A 330 4.06 2.41 -16.95
N LEU A 331 4.65 2.29 -15.77
CA LEU A 331 4.26 1.38 -14.69
C LEU A 331 4.01 2.18 -13.42
N PHE A 332 2.82 2.03 -12.85
CA PHE A 332 2.47 2.67 -11.58
C PHE A 332 2.22 1.63 -10.49
N ILE A 333 2.93 1.74 -9.36
CA ILE A 333 2.81 0.85 -8.20
C ILE A 333 1.99 1.55 -7.11
N ASN A 334 0.94 0.89 -6.64
CA ASN A 334 0.01 1.48 -5.68
C ASN A 334 0.55 1.56 -4.24
N GLY A 335 -0.20 2.25 -3.36
CA GLY A 335 0.05 2.27 -1.92
C GLY A 335 -0.39 0.99 -1.18
N GLY A 336 0.08 0.81 0.05
CA GLY A 336 -0.17 -0.39 0.85
C GLY A 336 1.06 -0.80 1.66
N SER A 337 1.56 -2.02 1.49
CA SER A 337 2.83 -2.50 2.04
C SER A 337 3.84 -2.78 0.92
N GLN A 338 5.00 -2.15 1.04
CA GLN A 338 6.10 -2.19 0.09
C GLN A 338 6.72 -3.58 -0.02
N SER A 339 6.82 -4.32 1.10
CA SER A 339 7.29 -5.71 1.10
C SER A 339 6.40 -6.62 0.23
N ARG A 340 5.09 -6.34 0.11
CA ARG A 340 4.22 -7.14 -0.78
C ARG A 340 4.56 -6.96 -2.26
N SER A 341 4.89 -5.73 -2.66
CA SER A 341 5.35 -5.43 -4.01
C SER A 341 6.74 -6.01 -4.26
N LEU A 342 7.64 -5.92 -3.29
CA LEU A 342 8.97 -6.53 -3.36
C LEU A 342 8.88 -8.05 -3.58
N ASP A 343 8.15 -8.74 -2.71
CA ASP A 343 7.95 -10.20 -2.74
C ASP A 343 7.24 -10.69 -4.01
N SER A 344 6.58 -9.80 -4.76
CA SER A 344 5.92 -10.16 -6.01
C SER A 344 6.84 -10.13 -7.24
N LEU A 345 7.95 -9.40 -7.15
CA LEU A 345 8.87 -9.11 -8.25
C LEU A 345 10.27 -9.69 -8.03
N ILE A 346 10.66 -9.91 -6.77
CA ILE A 346 11.95 -10.49 -6.40
C ILE A 346 11.72 -11.93 -5.92
N THR A 347 12.54 -12.84 -6.44
CA THR A 347 12.58 -14.26 -6.10
C THR A 347 13.79 -14.56 -5.22
N GLU A 348 13.89 -15.79 -4.70
CA GLU A 348 15.10 -16.26 -4.01
C GLU A 348 16.36 -16.20 -4.89
N LEU A 349 16.21 -16.16 -6.22
CA LEU A 349 17.31 -16.09 -7.20
C LEU A 349 17.61 -14.66 -7.68
N GLY A 350 16.92 -13.65 -7.16
CA GLY A 350 16.99 -12.26 -7.62
C GLY A 350 15.75 -11.85 -8.42
N ASP A 351 15.92 -10.92 -9.37
CA ASP A 351 14.80 -10.46 -10.22
C ASP A 351 14.04 -11.63 -10.85
N SER A 352 12.72 -11.59 -10.77
CA SER A 352 11.85 -12.40 -11.63
C SER A 352 12.01 -12.02 -13.11
N GLU A 353 11.48 -12.83 -14.03
CA GLU A 353 11.48 -12.49 -15.46
C GLU A 353 10.76 -11.14 -15.74
N GLU A 354 9.66 -10.89 -15.02
CA GLU A 354 8.91 -9.65 -15.10
C GLU A 354 9.73 -8.47 -14.58
N MET A 355 10.38 -8.61 -13.42
CA MET A 355 11.21 -7.54 -12.85
C MET A 355 12.45 -7.28 -13.70
N ALA A 356 13.08 -8.31 -14.25
CA ALA A 356 14.23 -8.16 -15.14
C ALA A 356 13.85 -7.34 -16.39
N LEU A 357 12.69 -7.61 -16.99
CA LEU A 357 12.18 -6.85 -18.13
C LEU A 357 11.76 -5.42 -17.74
N ILE A 358 11.12 -5.22 -16.58
CA ILE A 358 10.82 -3.88 -16.05
C ILE A 358 12.11 -3.08 -15.88
N ARG A 359 13.14 -3.68 -15.27
CA ARG A 359 14.44 -3.06 -15.03
C ARG A 359 15.14 -2.70 -16.34
N GLU A 360 15.17 -3.62 -17.30
CA GLU A 360 15.75 -3.40 -18.62
C GLU A 360 15.10 -2.18 -19.30
N ARG A 361 13.76 -2.17 -19.40
CA ARG A 361 13.05 -1.06 -20.04
C ARG A 361 13.21 0.26 -19.29
N TYR A 362 13.21 0.23 -17.96
CA TYR A 362 13.44 1.41 -17.13
C TYR A 362 14.84 2.00 -17.38
N GLN A 363 15.88 1.15 -17.39
CA GLN A 363 17.26 1.57 -17.63
C GLN A 363 17.50 2.07 -19.06
N GLU A 364 16.76 1.54 -20.03
CA GLU A 364 16.77 2.04 -21.42
C GLU A 364 15.94 3.32 -21.62
N GLY A 365 15.24 3.79 -20.59
CA GLY A 365 14.31 4.92 -20.66
C GLY A 365 13.04 4.67 -21.49
N ASN A 366 12.75 3.40 -21.78
CA ASN A 366 11.56 2.98 -22.53
C ASN A 366 10.32 2.78 -21.64
N LEU A 367 10.48 2.84 -20.31
CA LEU A 367 9.41 2.69 -19.33
C LEU A 367 9.57 3.70 -18.19
N LEU A 368 8.58 4.57 -18.00
CA LEU A 368 8.48 5.39 -16.79
C LEU A 368 7.97 4.54 -15.63
N VAL A 369 8.61 4.59 -14.46
CA VAL A 369 8.09 3.93 -13.26
C VAL A 369 7.77 4.98 -12.20
N GLY A 370 6.61 4.85 -11.57
CA GLY A 370 6.18 5.68 -10.45
C GLY A 370 5.39 4.87 -9.43
N GLY A 371 5.18 5.46 -8.26
CA GLY A 371 4.36 4.83 -7.24
C GLY A 371 3.98 5.80 -6.13
N SER A 372 2.95 5.42 -5.38
CA SER A 372 2.43 6.18 -4.25
C SER A 372 2.61 5.41 -2.94
N SER A 373 3.00 6.09 -1.87
CA SER A 373 3.17 5.49 -0.54
C SER A 373 4.14 4.29 -0.59
N ALA A 374 3.68 3.07 -0.30
CA ALA A 374 4.45 1.84 -0.49
C ALA A 374 5.07 1.69 -1.89
N GLY A 375 4.37 2.11 -2.95
CA GLY A 375 4.90 2.11 -4.30
C GLY A 375 6.10 3.04 -4.50
N THR A 376 6.20 4.12 -3.73
CA THR A 376 7.40 4.97 -3.68
C THR A 376 8.51 4.27 -2.88
N ALA A 377 8.19 3.77 -1.68
CA ALA A 377 9.15 3.13 -0.78
C ALA A 377 9.86 1.94 -1.44
N VAL A 378 9.11 1.09 -2.17
CA VAL A 378 9.64 -0.10 -2.83
C VAL A 378 10.60 0.22 -3.97
N MET A 379 10.59 1.44 -4.53
CA MET A 379 11.53 1.81 -5.59
C MET A 379 12.97 1.97 -5.07
N THR A 380 13.15 2.25 -3.77
CA THR A 380 14.48 2.36 -3.16
C THR A 380 15.32 1.09 -3.38
N GLY A 381 16.64 1.24 -3.50
CA GLY A 381 17.58 0.13 -3.47
C GLY A 381 18.88 0.49 -4.17
N GLY A 382 19.65 -0.52 -4.55
CA GLY A 382 20.94 -0.31 -5.21
C GLY A 382 21.91 0.49 -4.35
N LYS A 383 23.00 0.96 -4.96
CA LYS A 383 24.04 1.75 -4.30
C LYS A 383 24.16 3.11 -4.97
N LEU A 384 24.48 4.12 -4.18
CA LEU A 384 24.78 5.47 -4.68
C LEU A 384 26.01 5.47 -5.59
N ASP A 385 27.06 4.76 -5.20
CA ASP A 385 28.27 4.51 -5.98
C ASP A 385 28.88 3.13 -5.64
N ALA A 386 30.04 2.81 -6.21
CA ALA A 386 30.70 1.52 -6.02
C ALA A 386 31.13 1.24 -4.56
N ASP A 387 31.42 2.29 -3.79
CA ASP A 387 31.96 2.21 -2.43
C ASP A 387 30.86 2.36 -1.35
N SER A 388 29.66 2.78 -1.75
CA SER A 388 28.50 2.98 -0.88
C SER A 388 27.83 1.67 -0.46
N ASN A 389 27.16 1.72 0.69
CA ASN A 389 26.23 0.68 1.11
C ASN A 389 24.98 0.67 0.24
N THR A 390 24.25 -0.45 0.29
CA THR A 390 22.95 -0.55 -0.37
C THR A 390 21.95 0.33 0.36
N ASN A 391 21.13 1.07 -0.39
CA ASN A 391 20.04 1.84 0.18
C ASN A 391 18.97 0.87 0.74
N PRO A 392 18.70 0.86 2.06
CA PRO A 392 17.67 0.00 2.65
C PRO A 392 16.27 0.46 2.25
N MET A 393 15.32 -0.47 2.12
CA MET A 393 13.90 -0.12 1.99
C MET A 393 13.29 -0.03 3.39
N ILE A 394 12.71 1.11 3.75
CA ILE A 394 11.98 1.26 5.01
C ILE A 394 10.69 0.43 4.97
N ASP A 395 10.34 -0.28 6.05
CA ASP A 395 9.11 -1.09 6.15
C ASP A 395 8.33 -0.85 7.47
N GLY A 396 8.81 0.06 8.31
CA GLY A 396 8.19 0.34 9.60
C GLY A 396 8.99 1.35 10.43
N GLY A 397 8.80 1.30 11.76
CA GLY A 397 9.48 2.16 12.72
C GLY A 397 8.78 3.49 12.97
N THR A 398 8.58 3.83 14.25
CA THR A 398 8.07 5.13 14.69
C THR A 398 9.24 6.04 15.06
N ASN A 399 9.03 7.36 15.01
CA ASN A 399 10.09 8.34 15.18
C ASN A 399 10.80 8.22 16.54
N TYR A 400 10.05 8.15 17.64
CA TYR A 400 10.63 8.04 18.97
C TYR A 400 11.31 6.68 19.19
N ASP A 401 10.63 5.58 18.85
CA ASP A 401 11.10 4.24 19.19
C ASP A 401 12.45 3.92 18.51
N VAL A 402 12.61 4.29 17.24
CA VAL A 402 13.84 4.02 16.50
C VAL A 402 15.01 4.90 16.96
N LEU A 403 14.73 6.11 17.45
CA LEU A 403 15.77 6.95 18.06
C LEU A 403 16.31 6.29 19.33
N VAL A 404 15.44 5.71 20.16
CA VAL A 404 15.83 5.05 21.42
C VAL A 404 16.53 3.72 21.19
N GLY A 405 15.92 2.84 20.41
CA GLY A 405 16.29 1.43 20.33
C GLY A 405 16.86 0.95 19.01
N GLY A 406 17.03 1.85 18.04
CA GLY A 406 17.39 1.47 16.68
C GLY A 406 16.23 0.88 15.88
N TYR A 407 16.45 0.72 14.59
CA TYR A 407 15.55 -0.04 13.72
C TYR A 407 15.72 -1.53 13.99
N PRO A 408 14.65 -2.26 14.35
CA PRO A 408 14.68 -3.71 14.31
C PRO A 408 14.76 -4.18 12.86
N SER A 409 15.36 -5.36 12.63
CA SER A 409 15.50 -5.95 11.29
C SER A 409 14.17 -6.24 10.59
N SER A 410 13.04 -6.19 11.31
CA SER A 410 11.69 -6.34 10.75
C SER A 410 11.06 -5.03 10.28
N ALA A 411 11.71 -3.89 10.50
CA ALA A 411 11.20 -2.56 10.15
C ALA A 411 11.89 -1.95 8.92
N PHE A 412 12.79 -2.70 8.28
CA PHE A 412 13.43 -2.33 7.03
C PHE A 412 13.99 -3.59 6.33
N VAL A 413 14.28 -3.48 5.04
CA VAL A 413 14.96 -4.49 4.25
C VAL A 413 16.36 -3.98 3.88
N GLU A 414 17.40 -4.56 4.49
CA GLU A 414 18.81 -4.16 4.32
C GLU A 414 19.28 -4.23 2.86
N THR A 415 18.77 -5.21 2.10
CA THR A 415 19.10 -5.39 0.68
C THR A 415 18.40 -4.39 -0.25
N GLY A 416 17.58 -3.48 0.30
CA GLY A 416 16.78 -2.55 -0.48
C GLY A 416 15.51 -3.15 -1.05
N GLY A 417 14.78 -2.35 -1.82
CA GLY A 417 13.60 -2.74 -2.57
C GLY A 417 13.97 -3.12 -4.01
N LEU A 418 13.22 -2.61 -4.98
CA LEU A 418 13.43 -2.89 -6.40
C LEU A 418 14.69 -2.22 -6.98
N GLY A 419 15.30 -1.25 -6.30
CA GLY A 419 16.49 -0.55 -6.79
C GLY A 419 16.27 0.19 -8.11
N LEU A 420 15.06 0.74 -8.29
CA LEU A 420 14.73 1.64 -9.39
C LEU A 420 15.09 3.10 -9.05
N PHE A 421 15.20 3.43 -7.77
CA PHE A 421 15.74 4.68 -7.27
C PHE A 421 16.99 4.40 -6.42
N THR A 422 18.17 4.71 -6.96
CA THR A 422 19.46 4.35 -6.36
C THR A 422 20.17 5.48 -5.63
N LEU A 423 19.61 6.69 -5.65
CA LEU A 423 20.26 7.87 -5.09
C LEU A 423 20.19 7.93 -3.56
N GLY A 424 19.22 7.26 -2.95
CA GLY A 424 19.07 7.27 -1.50
C GLY A 424 17.83 6.50 -1.04
N VAL A 425 17.53 6.62 0.24
CA VAL A 425 16.37 5.97 0.87
C VAL A 425 15.14 6.85 0.76
N THR A 426 14.03 6.33 0.23
CA THR A 426 12.77 7.06 0.16
C THR A 426 11.85 6.73 1.34
N ASP A 427 11.15 7.73 1.85
CA ASP A 427 10.05 7.60 2.80
C ASP A 427 8.84 8.44 2.35
N THR A 428 7.63 8.15 2.83
CA THR A 428 6.36 8.73 2.38
C THR A 428 5.47 9.18 3.52
N HIS A 429 4.38 9.91 3.23
CA HIS A 429 3.49 10.51 4.25
C HIS A 429 4.32 11.25 5.31
N PHE A 430 5.28 12.02 4.83
CA PHE A 430 6.52 12.23 5.53
C PHE A 430 6.35 13.23 6.67
N SER A 431 6.13 14.51 6.35
CA SER A 431 5.92 15.53 7.37
C SER A 431 4.58 15.36 8.11
N GLU A 432 3.55 14.80 7.48
CA GLU A 432 2.25 14.53 8.13
C GLU A 432 2.35 13.56 9.31
N ARG A 433 3.39 12.72 9.33
CA ARG A 433 3.62 11.68 10.35
C ARG A 433 4.94 11.89 11.11
N ALA A 434 5.50 13.10 11.03
CA ALA A 434 6.75 13.52 11.69
C ALA A 434 7.97 12.61 11.39
N ARG A 435 8.07 12.10 10.15
CA ARG A 435 9.03 11.04 9.75
C ARG A 435 10.46 11.53 9.52
N GLU A 436 10.77 12.79 9.80
CA GLU A 436 12.08 13.38 9.59
C GLU A 436 13.18 12.64 10.37
N THR A 437 12.97 12.41 11.66
CA THR A 437 14.00 11.82 12.53
C THR A 437 14.17 10.32 12.33
N ARG A 438 13.09 9.60 11.97
CA ARG A 438 13.20 8.15 11.68
C ARG A 438 14.03 7.91 10.42
N LEU A 439 13.86 8.74 9.39
CA LEU A 439 14.66 8.61 8.17
C LEU A 439 16.14 8.92 8.46
N ILE A 440 16.44 9.99 9.23
CA ILE A 440 17.81 10.28 9.69
C ILE A 440 18.41 9.09 10.44
N LYS A 441 17.65 8.46 11.34
CA LYS A 441 18.11 7.29 12.10
C LYS A 441 18.40 6.10 11.19
N LEU A 442 17.55 5.82 10.20
CA LEU A 442 17.78 4.71 9.27
C LEU A 442 19.04 4.95 8.42
N LEU A 443 19.23 6.17 7.91
CA LEU A 443 20.43 6.55 7.17
C LEU A 443 21.69 6.38 8.00
N GLN A 444 21.66 6.82 9.27
CA GLN A 444 22.74 6.62 10.23
C GLN A 444 23.04 5.13 10.45
N GLN A 445 22.02 4.34 10.75
CA GLN A 445 22.17 2.93 11.11
C GLN A 445 22.64 2.06 9.94
N GLN A 446 22.34 2.46 8.71
CA GLN A 446 22.71 1.72 7.49
C GLN A 446 23.88 2.37 6.73
N ASP A 447 24.45 3.43 7.29
CA ASP A 447 25.58 4.18 6.73
C ASP A 447 25.33 4.52 5.24
N THR A 448 24.19 5.17 5.01
CA THR A 448 23.74 5.64 3.69
C THR A 448 23.62 7.16 3.69
N ARG A 449 23.92 7.79 2.55
CA ARG A 449 24.12 9.23 2.49
C ARG A 449 22.83 10.04 2.37
N PHE A 450 22.00 9.70 1.39
CA PHE A 450 20.84 10.52 1.05
C PHE A 450 19.53 9.86 1.47
N GLY A 451 18.60 10.69 1.96
CA GLY A 451 17.22 10.30 2.18
C GLY A 451 16.26 11.30 1.57
N PHE A 452 15.11 10.82 1.09
CA PHE A 452 14.09 11.58 0.40
C PHE A 452 12.72 11.28 1.03
N GLY A 453 12.21 12.22 1.82
CA GLY A 453 10.88 12.15 2.40
C GLY A 453 9.87 12.87 1.52
N VAL A 454 8.87 12.18 1.01
CA VAL A 454 7.83 12.73 0.14
C VAL A 454 6.54 12.93 0.95
N ASP A 455 6.08 14.18 1.01
CA ASP A 455 4.83 14.55 1.69
C ASP A 455 3.59 14.00 0.97
N GLU A 456 2.44 14.00 1.65
CA GLU A 456 1.17 13.63 1.02
C GLU A 456 0.84 14.56 -0.16
N THR A 457 0.11 14.04 -1.15
CA THR A 457 -0.32 14.81 -2.35
C THR A 457 0.86 15.48 -3.08
N THR A 458 2.02 14.83 -3.08
CA THR A 458 3.27 15.35 -3.66
C THR A 458 4.00 14.25 -4.42
N ALA A 459 4.65 14.61 -5.53
CA ALA A 459 5.50 13.74 -6.31
C ALA A 459 6.89 14.35 -6.53
N LEU A 460 7.92 13.54 -6.33
CA LEU A 460 9.29 13.82 -6.79
C LEU A 460 9.46 13.23 -8.20
N ILE A 461 9.62 14.09 -9.20
CA ILE A 461 9.94 13.68 -10.56
C ILE A 461 11.45 13.60 -10.67
N VAL A 462 11.97 12.46 -11.09
CA VAL A 462 13.41 12.21 -11.28
C VAL A 462 13.68 11.98 -12.77
N LYS A 463 14.53 12.80 -13.37
CA LYS A 463 14.94 12.71 -14.77
C LYS A 463 16.43 12.45 -14.87
N GLN A 464 16.78 11.37 -15.54
CA GLN A 464 18.15 11.00 -15.87
C GLN A 464 18.24 10.77 -17.37
N GLU A 465 19.28 11.31 -18.02
CA GLU A 465 19.52 11.03 -19.43
C GLU A 465 20.02 9.59 -19.63
N VAL A 466 19.43 8.88 -20.59
CA VAL A 466 19.77 7.49 -20.91
C VAL A 466 21.13 7.42 -21.61
N GLY A 467 22.00 6.51 -21.17
CA GLY A 467 23.26 6.20 -21.85
C GLY A 467 24.47 7.05 -21.47
N THR A 468 24.29 8.04 -20.59
CA THR A 468 25.35 8.95 -20.10
C THR A 468 25.40 9.01 -18.57
N GLN A 469 25.14 7.88 -17.87
CA GLN A 469 25.08 7.85 -16.40
C GLN A 469 26.32 8.43 -15.69
N GLU A 470 27.47 8.52 -16.36
CA GLU A 470 28.70 9.13 -15.83
C GLU A 470 28.87 10.63 -16.16
N GLU A 471 28.08 11.23 -17.07
CA GLU A 471 28.30 12.60 -17.57
C GLU A 471 27.09 13.55 -17.46
N SER A 472 25.86 13.05 -17.31
CA SER A 472 24.66 13.91 -17.23
C SER A 472 24.11 14.01 -15.80
N PRO A 473 23.82 15.21 -15.28
CA PRO A 473 23.24 15.37 -13.95
C PRO A 473 21.83 14.77 -13.90
N ILE A 474 21.44 14.33 -12.70
CA ILE A 474 20.07 13.90 -12.43
C ILE A 474 19.27 15.11 -11.97
N SER A 475 18.24 15.45 -12.74
CA SER A 475 17.36 16.56 -12.45
C SER A 475 16.15 16.07 -11.68
N MET A 476 15.88 16.67 -10.52
CA MET A 476 14.71 16.38 -9.71
C MET A 476 13.83 17.62 -9.54
N SER A 477 12.52 17.46 -9.71
CA SER A 477 11.54 18.53 -9.53
C SER A 477 10.33 18.05 -8.75
N VAL A 478 9.70 18.94 -7.98
CA VAL A 478 8.51 18.62 -7.18
C VAL A 478 7.23 19.06 -7.89
N VAL A 479 6.17 18.26 -7.76
CA VAL A 479 4.80 18.59 -8.19
C VAL A 479 3.84 18.24 -7.05
N GLY A 480 2.90 19.14 -6.72
CA GLY A 480 1.85 18.89 -5.72
C GLY A 480 1.92 19.80 -4.49
N ALA A 481 1.02 19.53 -3.54
CA ALA A 481 0.66 20.46 -2.46
C ALA A 481 1.74 20.60 -1.35
N GLY A 482 2.45 19.52 -1.07
CA GLY A 482 3.44 19.41 0.00
C GLY A 482 4.85 19.79 -0.46
N GLY A 483 5.82 19.00 -0.05
CA GLY A 483 7.19 19.10 -0.54
C GLY A 483 7.97 17.80 -0.43
N VAL A 484 9.25 17.91 -0.72
CA VAL A 484 10.20 16.80 -0.62
C VAL A 484 11.33 17.22 0.30
N TYR A 485 11.44 16.53 1.43
CA TYR A 485 12.51 16.68 2.39
C TYR A 485 13.71 15.84 1.98
N ILE A 486 14.89 16.44 1.95
CA ILE A 486 16.12 15.80 1.48
C ILE A 486 17.17 15.86 2.57
N ILE A 487 17.75 14.72 2.90
CA ILE A 487 18.83 14.59 3.90
C ILE A 487 20.15 14.33 3.18
N ASP A 488 21.21 14.98 3.62
CA ASP A 488 22.60 14.70 3.22
C ASP A 488 23.44 14.46 4.47
N MET A 489 23.81 13.19 4.70
CA MET A 489 24.56 12.76 5.88
C MET A 489 26.07 13.09 5.80
N ASN A 490 26.56 13.63 4.69
CA ASN A 490 28.00 13.83 4.44
C ASN A 490 28.73 14.70 5.48
N SER A 491 28.02 15.64 6.14
CA SER A 491 28.57 16.49 7.19
C SER A 491 28.22 16.04 8.61
N SER A 492 27.43 14.98 8.75
CA SER A 492 26.88 14.56 10.04
C SER A 492 27.96 13.97 10.96
N SER A 493 27.76 14.13 12.26
CA SER A 493 28.65 13.59 13.30
C SER A 493 27.83 12.80 14.31
N VAL A 494 28.02 11.48 14.33
CA VAL A 494 27.38 10.59 15.31
C VAL A 494 28.18 10.64 16.61
N VAL A 495 27.52 11.09 17.69
CA VAL A 495 28.07 11.13 19.05
C VAL A 495 27.75 9.82 19.78
N GLU A 496 26.54 9.31 19.60
CA GLU A 496 26.05 8.04 20.15
C GLU A 496 25.05 7.42 19.18
N GLU A 497 25.13 6.10 18.99
CA GLU A 497 24.28 5.39 18.03
C GLU A 497 22.90 5.07 18.63
N GLU A 498 22.85 4.60 19.87
CA GLU A 498 21.64 4.11 20.55
C GLU A 498 21.71 4.36 22.06
N PRO A 499 20.85 5.22 22.64
CA PRO A 499 19.94 6.15 21.96
C PRO A 499 20.67 7.13 21.04
N LEU A 500 20.02 7.55 19.95
CA LEU A 500 20.67 8.36 18.92
C LEU A 500 21.04 9.76 19.44
N TRP A 501 22.32 10.10 19.34
CA TRP A 501 22.81 11.48 19.38
C TRP A 501 23.63 11.75 18.12
N ILE A 502 23.11 12.62 17.25
CA ILE A 502 23.76 13.03 16.00
C ILE A 502 23.70 14.55 15.82
N THR A 503 24.76 15.15 15.31
CA THR A 503 24.82 16.58 14.99
C THR A 503 25.15 16.82 13.53
N ASP A 504 24.89 18.04 13.06
CA ASP A 504 25.33 18.52 11.75
C ASP A 504 24.76 17.70 10.56
N VAL A 505 23.57 17.14 10.73
CA VAL A 505 22.80 16.54 9.63
C VAL A 505 22.31 17.67 8.73
N LYS A 506 22.66 17.67 7.45
CA LYS A 506 22.26 18.72 6.51
C LYS A 506 20.96 18.35 5.82
N THR A 507 20.02 19.28 5.77
CA THR A 507 18.70 19.03 5.22
C THR A 507 18.24 20.14 4.28
N HIS A 508 17.38 19.76 3.34
CA HIS A 508 16.75 20.63 2.35
C HIS A 508 15.27 20.30 2.28
N PHE A 509 14.46 21.23 1.81
CA PHE A 509 13.03 21.02 1.56
C PHE A 509 12.62 21.76 0.30
N LEU A 510 12.17 21.00 -0.69
CA LEU A 510 11.78 21.50 -2.00
C LEU A 510 10.27 21.46 -2.14
N ARG A 511 9.70 22.47 -2.81
CA ARG A 511 8.29 22.55 -3.18
C ARG A 511 8.13 22.67 -4.67
N GLU A 512 6.87 22.65 -5.12
CA GLU A 512 6.56 22.81 -6.53
C GLU A 512 7.25 24.04 -7.15
N GLY A 513 7.91 23.80 -8.28
CA GLY A 513 8.72 24.80 -9.00
C GLY A 513 10.19 24.84 -8.59
N ASP A 514 10.59 24.16 -7.51
CA ASP A 514 12.01 24.00 -7.15
C ASP A 514 12.63 22.82 -7.91
N ILE A 515 13.94 22.94 -8.20
CA ILE A 515 14.73 21.94 -8.93
C ILE A 515 16.00 21.63 -8.13
N LEU A 516 16.31 20.34 -7.99
CA LEU A 516 17.61 19.84 -7.52
C LEU A 516 18.33 19.17 -8.67
N GLU A 517 19.52 19.64 -9.01
CA GLU A 517 20.42 19.00 -9.97
C GLU A 517 21.51 18.26 -9.21
N VAL A 518 21.63 16.94 -9.41
CA VAL A 518 22.60 16.08 -8.72
C VAL A 518 23.68 15.62 -9.70
N ASP A 519 24.94 15.93 -9.40
CA ASP A 519 26.09 15.32 -10.06
C ASP A 519 26.55 14.11 -9.24
N VAL A 520 26.27 12.92 -9.76
CA VAL A 520 26.61 11.66 -9.07
C VAL A 520 28.12 11.40 -9.08
N SER A 521 28.85 11.89 -10.07
CA SER A 521 30.30 11.68 -10.18
C SER A 521 31.08 12.48 -9.13
N GLU A 522 30.60 13.69 -8.82
CA GLU A 522 31.17 14.55 -7.78
C GLU A 522 30.44 14.41 -6.44
N LEU A 523 29.34 13.65 -6.41
CA LEU A 523 28.37 13.58 -5.32
C LEU A 523 28.01 14.95 -4.76
N SER A 524 27.80 15.90 -5.68
CA SER A 524 27.48 17.29 -5.43
C SER A 524 26.08 17.60 -5.96
N TYR A 525 25.50 18.72 -5.54
CA TYR A 525 24.18 19.13 -6.01
C TYR A 525 24.00 20.64 -5.93
N ASP A 526 23.11 21.14 -6.78
CA ASP A 526 22.66 22.54 -6.82
C ASP A 526 21.14 22.60 -6.68
N ILE A 527 20.64 23.56 -5.90
CA ILE A 527 19.20 23.79 -5.71
C ILE A 527 18.82 25.14 -6.32
N GLN A 528 17.86 25.08 -7.23
CA GLN A 528 17.25 26.23 -7.86
C GLN A 528 15.83 26.38 -7.33
N PHE A 529 15.59 27.46 -6.59
CA PHE A 529 14.25 27.77 -6.10
C PHE A 529 13.41 28.45 -7.18
N SER A 530 12.09 28.26 -7.12
CA SER A 530 11.12 28.91 -7.99
C SER A 530 11.31 30.44 -8.04
N GLU A 531 11.24 31.00 -9.25
CA GLU A 531 11.31 32.46 -9.48
C GLU A 531 10.13 33.23 -8.83
N GLN A 532 9.06 32.51 -8.45
CA GLN A 532 7.89 33.07 -7.78
C GLN A 532 8.06 33.17 -6.26
N SER A 533 9.22 32.77 -5.73
CA SER A 533 9.53 32.80 -4.30
C SER A 533 10.45 33.98 -3.95
N SER A 534 10.30 34.49 -2.73
CA SER A 534 11.14 35.57 -2.20
C SER A 534 12.09 35.06 -1.10
N GLU A 535 13.34 35.51 -1.12
CA GLU A 535 14.34 35.15 -0.11
C GLU A 535 13.97 35.65 1.29
N ASN A 536 14.22 34.80 2.29
CA ASN A 536 14.11 35.12 3.71
C ASN A 536 15.49 35.18 4.35
N ASP A 537 15.97 36.38 4.62
CA ASP A 537 17.21 36.59 5.35
C ASP A 537 17.08 36.17 6.82
N ILE A 538 18.22 35.87 7.44
CA ILE A 538 18.34 35.59 8.87
C ILE A 538 18.43 36.93 9.63
N ASP A 539 17.69 37.03 10.74
CA ASP A 539 17.83 38.06 11.75
C ASP A 539 18.31 37.44 13.07
N GLU A 540 19.62 37.59 13.34
CA GLU A 540 20.28 37.04 14.54
C GLU A 540 19.77 37.63 15.86
N SER A 541 18.92 38.67 15.82
CA SER A 541 18.30 39.24 17.03
C SER A 541 17.03 38.50 17.46
N VAL A 542 16.47 37.64 16.61
CA VAL A 542 15.25 36.89 16.88
C VAL A 542 15.55 35.71 17.82
N SER A 543 14.82 35.65 18.94
CA SER A 543 14.94 34.53 19.88
C SER A 543 14.59 33.20 19.21
N PRO A 544 15.26 32.08 19.57
CA PRO A 544 14.91 30.77 19.06
C PRO A 544 13.45 30.41 19.33
N LEU A 545 12.79 29.83 18.34
CA LEU A 545 11.42 29.32 18.47
C LEU A 545 11.44 27.92 19.09
N THR A 546 10.37 27.58 19.81
CA THR A 546 10.29 26.32 20.55
C THR A 546 9.00 25.54 20.28
N ASN A 547 9.07 24.22 20.29
CA ASN A 547 7.92 23.31 20.28
C ASN A 547 8.14 22.21 21.35
N ASP A 548 7.10 21.81 22.07
CA ASP A 548 7.19 20.87 23.19
C ASP A 548 6.84 19.41 22.83
N ASP A 549 6.48 19.14 21.57
CA ASP A 549 6.21 17.80 21.05
C ASP A 549 6.50 17.68 19.54
N ILE A 550 7.76 17.85 19.15
CA ILE A 550 8.16 17.89 17.74
C ILE A 550 8.04 16.52 17.04
N LEU A 551 7.99 15.43 17.79
CA LEU A 551 7.89 14.07 17.27
C LEU A 551 6.45 13.55 17.18
N TYR A 552 5.45 14.40 17.46
CA TYR A 552 4.05 14.00 17.48
C TYR A 552 3.56 13.50 16.11
N THR A 553 3.20 12.22 16.02
CA THR A 553 2.91 11.56 14.74
C THR A 553 1.56 11.91 14.11
N LYS A 554 0.73 12.72 14.78
CA LYS A 554 -0.59 13.14 14.27
C LYS A 554 -0.63 14.60 13.84
N GLN A 555 0.49 15.32 13.91
CA GLN A 555 0.62 16.69 13.45
C GLN A 555 2.00 16.91 12.82
N ASP A 556 2.07 17.90 11.96
CA ASP A 556 3.29 18.27 11.28
C ASP A 556 4.09 19.32 12.07
N ASN A 557 4.46 18.98 13.30
CA ASN A 557 5.13 19.92 14.20
C ASN A 557 6.55 20.27 13.73
N TYR A 558 7.25 19.32 13.10
CA TYR A 558 8.60 19.54 12.58
C TYR A 558 8.60 20.57 11.44
N ARG A 559 7.84 20.34 10.36
CA ARG A 559 7.84 21.26 9.21
C ARG A 559 7.24 22.60 9.62
N TYR A 560 6.21 22.60 10.46
CA TYR A 560 5.61 23.84 10.95
C TYR A 560 6.60 24.67 11.79
N LEU A 561 7.36 24.06 12.70
CA LEU A 561 8.40 24.77 13.46
C LEU A 561 9.48 25.33 12.52
N THR A 562 9.87 24.56 11.50
CA THR A 562 10.83 25.00 10.47
C THR A 562 10.31 26.20 9.67
N GLN A 563 9.04 26.15 9.25
CA GLN A 563 8.37 27.25 8.57
C GLN A 563 8.32 28.50 9.45
N GLN A 564 7.93 28.37 10.72
CA GLN A 564 7.91 29.50 11.66
C GLN A 564 9.31 30.09 11.88
N MET A 565 10.35 29.25 11.91
CA MET A 565 11.74 29.71 12.01
C MET A 565 12.12 30.57 10.79
N ILE A 566 11.70 30.16 9.58
CA ILE A 566 11.94 30.88 8.33
C ILE A 566 11.15 32.20 8.31
N ASP A 567 9.83 32.15 8.54
CA ASP A 567 8.94 33.31 8.52
C ASP A 567 9.31 34.35 9.58
N GLY A 568 9.69 33.86 10.77
CA GLY A 568 10.18 34.67 11.87
C GLY A 568 11.60 35.18 11.68
N LYS A 569 12.30 34.77 10.61
CA LYS A 569 13.71 35.08 10.34
C LYS A 569 14.69 34.61 11.43
N ALA A 570 14.27 33.67 12.27
CA ALA A 570 15.13 33.14 13.33
C ALA A 570 16.29 32.33 12.73
N SER A 571 17.47 32.40 13.36
CA SER A 571 18.61 31.54 13.01
C SER A 571 18.52 30.14 13.60
N MET A 572 17.61 29.91 14.56
CA MET A 572 17.46 28.65 15.27
C MET A 572 16.02 28.40 15.70
N ALA A 573 15.63 27.13 15.71
CA ALA A 573 14.46 26.63 16.41
C ALA A 573 14.77 25.30 17.11
N GLN A 574 14.04 24.99 18.18
CA GLN A 574 14.27 23.81 18.99
C GLN A 574 12.94 23.14 19.36
N GLY A 575 12.80 21.86 19.02
CA GLY A 575 11.71 21.02 19.49
C GLY A 575 12.15 20.04 20.56
N THR A 576 11.24 19.62 21.44
CA THR A 576 11.42 18.45 22.32
C THR A 576 10.39 17.36 22.01
N SER A 577 10.70 16.11 22.34
CA SER A 577 9.70 15.03 22.35
C SER A 577 8.76 15.16 23.56
N TYR A 578 7.53 14.65 23.44
CA TYR A 578 6.63 14.51 24.59
C TYR A 578 7.17 13.52 25.63
N GLU A 579 7.86 12.47 25.17
CA GLU A 579 8.42 11.43 26.03
C GLU A 579 9.57 11.94 26.92
N ASP A 580 9.77 11.31 28.07
CA ASP A 580 10.69 11.74 29.13
C ASP A 580 11.78 10.72 29.49
N ALA A 581 11.90 9.61 28.73
CA ALA A 581 12.84 8.53 29.05
C ALA A 581 13.47 7.88 27.80
N PRO A 582 14.36 8.59 27.08
CA PRO A 582 14.79 9.97 27.33
C PRO A 582 13.91 11.01 26.61
N THR A 583 13.93 12.27 27.06
CA THR A 583 13.43 13.39 26.23
C THR A 583 14.44 13.64 25.12
N TYR A 584 13.98 13.60 23.87
CA TYR A 584 14.75 14.07 22.73
C TYR A 584 14.62 15.57 22.53
N SER A 585 15.69 16.20 22.05
CA SER A 585 15.66 17.55 21.51
C SER A 585 16.17 17.57 20.07
N VAL A 586 15.38 18.19 19.20
CA VAL A 586 15.72 18.42 17.79
C VAL A 586 15.97 19.91 17.60
N VAL A 587 17.19 20.28 17.19
CA VAL A 587 17.59 21.67 16.97
C VAL A 587 17.80 21.91 15.49
N LEU A 588 17.06 22.87 14.94
CA LEU A 588 17.16 23.35 13.57
C LEU A 588 18.01 24.61 13.54
N LYS A 589 19.00 24.70 12.65
CA LYS A 589 19.92 25.84 12.58
C LYS A 589 20.09 26.33 11.15
N ARG A 590 20.01 27.64 10.98
CA ARG A 590 20.32 28.35 9.75
C ARG A 590 21.69 29.02 9.91
N GLY A 591 22.63 28.70 9.02
CA GLY A 591 23.96 29.28 8.96
C GLY A 591 24.19 30.09 7.69
N SER A 592 25.45 30.42 7.42
CA SER A 592 25.85 31.21 6.25
C SER A 592 25.63 30.52 4.89
N GLN A 593 25.49 29.19 4.89
CA GLN A 593 25.18 28.40 3.70
C GLN A 593 23.68 28.16 3.53
N SER A 594 22.87 28.46 4.55
CA SER A 594 21.44 28.27 4.50
C SER A 594 20.79 29.33 3.63
N LYS A 595 19.91 28.89 2.73
CA LYS A 595 19.04 29.77 1.96
C LYS A 595 17.61 29.27 2.14
N ALA A 596 16.68 30.19 2.34
CA ALA A 596 15.26 29.90 2.46
C ALA A 596 14.48 30.91 1.63
N VAL A 597 13.43 30.43 0.98
CA VAL A 597 12.52 31.26 0.19
C VAL A 597 11.09 30.94 0.59
N THR A 598 10.18 31.91 0.43
CA THR A 598 8.74 31.72 0.65
C THR A 598 7.99 32.09 -0.61
N ASN A 599 7.06 31.24 -1.03
CA ASN A 599 6.21 31.49 -2.18
C ASN A 599 5.06 32.45 -1.85
N LEU A 600 4.21 32.76 -2.84
CA LEU A 600 3.09 33.69 -2.67
C LEU A 600 2.01 33.20 -1.69
N ASP A 601 1.93 31.89 -1.46
CA ASP A 601 0.98 31.25 -0.55
C ASP A 601 1.50 31.18 0.90
N GLY A 602 2.72 31.68 1.16
CA GLY A 602 3.34 31.65 2.48
C GLY A 602 4.08 30.33 2.78
N ASN A 603 4.21 29.44 1.81
CA ASN A 603 4.91 28.18 1.97
C ASN A 603 6.40 28.32 1.67
N SER A 604 7.25 27.80 2.57
CA SER A 604 8.70 27.93 2.46
C SER A 604 9.37 26.68 1.89
N SER A 605 10.44 26.94 1.13
CA SER A 605 11.46 25.98 0.69
C SER A 605 12.80 26.41 1.26
N TYR A 606 13.71 25.47 1.47
CA TYR A 606 15.04 25.79 2.00
C TYR A 606 16.12 24.80 1.55
N GLN A 607 17.36 25.28 1.64
CA GLN A 607 18.56 24.47 1.52
C GLN A 607 19.46 24.68 2.74
N SER A 608 20.18 23.63 3.08
CA SER A 608 21.25 23.62 4.08
C SER A 608 20.80 24.11 5.47
N ILE A 609 19.66 23.64 5.96
CA ILE A 609 19.34 23.73 7.39
C ILE A 609 20.07 22.58 8.08
N MET A 610 20.77 22.88 9.18
CA MET A 610 21.48 21.87 9.96
C MET A 610 20.58 21.37 11.10
N VAL A 611 20.56 20.06 11.32
CA VAL A 611 19.75 19.39 12.33
C VAL A 611 20.65 18.68 13.31
N ASP A 612 20.44 18.94 14.60
CA ASP A 612 20.98 18.15 15.70
C ASP A 612 19.85 17.40 16.39
N ILE A 613 20.08 16.12 16.71
CA ILE A 613 19.20 15.30 17.54
C ILE A 613 20.02 14.89 18.76
N THR A 614 19.55 15.29 19.94
CA THR A 614 20.18 14.97 21.23
C THR A 614 19.14 14.44 22.20
N TYR A 615 19.56 13.82 23.30
CA TYR A 615 18.65 13.27 24.30
C TYR A 615 19.10 13.60 25.72
N GLN A 616 18.16 13.60 26.66
CA GLN A 616 18.42 13.78 28.09
C GLN A 616 17.50 12.88 28.93
N TYR A 617 18.05 12.30 30.00
CA TYR A 617 17.33 11.54 31.03
C TYR A 617 16.97 12.39 32.26
#